data_AF-A0A845UXI7-F1
#
_entry.id   AF-A0A845UXI7-F1
#
_cell.length_a   1.000
_cell.length_b   1.000
_cell.length_c   1.000
_cell.angle_alpha   90.00
_cell.angle_beta   90.00
_cell.angle_gamma   90.00
#
_symmetry.space_group_name_H-M   'P 1'
#
loop_
_entity.id
_entity.type
_entity.pdbx_description
1 polymer ?
#
loop_
_entity_poly.entity_id
_entity_poly.type
_entity_poly.pdbx_seq_one_letter_code
_entity_poly.pdbx_strand_id
1 'polypeptide(L)'
;MVEELFPEQFSWEQPACDKPKFLQPGETGEGYRLNTRGMVWCKACKTFEAATISWPEDAFWKLNVKGHELVARNREHAEQILGFLQETQRAPNRKPALRGIPTALLTRRLQQEVSSRLERALATA
;
A
#
# COMPACT_ATOMS: atom_id res chain seq x y z
N MET A 1 -14.32 3.35 -4.00
CA MET A 1 -13.45 4.26 -3.21
C MET A 1 -12.03 3.94 -3.63
N VAL A 2 -11.40 4.88 -4.30
CA VAL A 2 -10.03 4.75 -4.80
C VAL A 2 -9.13 5.24 -3.67
N GLU A 3 -8.40 4.34 -3.04
CA GLU A 3 -7.39 4.74 -2.07
C GLU A 3 -6.06 4.82 -2.80
N GLU A 4 -5.67 6.02 -3.21
CA GLU A 4 -4.32 6.26 -3.70
C GLU A 4 -3.29 6.11 -2.56
N LEU A 5 -2.06 5.85 -2.98
CA LEU A 5 -0.90 5.79 -2.11
C LEU A 5 -0.75 7.18 -1.46
N PHE A 6 -0.93 7.28 -0.13
CA PHE A 6 -1.07 8.55 0.59
C PHE A 6 -2.34 9.34 0.22
N PRO A 7 -3.54 8.86 0.58
CA PRO A 7 -4.80 9.50 0.20
C PRO A 7 -4.98 10.89 0.83
N GLU A 8 -4.20 11.20 1.88
CA GLU A 8 -4.13 12.52 2.49
C GLU A 8 -3.36 13.55 1.64
N GLN A 9 -2.49 13.09 0.74
CA GLN A 9 -1.59 13.92 -0.07
C GLN A 9 -2.05 14.05 -1.52
N PHE A 10 -2.85 13.09 -2.00
CA PHE A 10 -3.45 13.12 -3.33
C PHE A 10 -4.96 13.15 -3.22
N SER A 11 -5.53 14.35 -3.33
CA SER A 11 -6.97 14.52 -3.51
C SER A 11 -7.38 13.94 -4.87
N TRP A 12 -8.49 13.19 -4.89
CA TRP A 12 -9.04 12.70 -6.15
C TRP A 12 -9.50 13.88 -7.01
N GLU A 13 -8.99 13.93 -8.25
CA GLU A 13 -9.45 14.84 -9.29
C GLU A 13 -10.06 14.04 -10.44
N GLN A 14 -11.21 14.48 -10.93
CA GLN A 14 -11.84 13.84 -12.09
C GLN A 14 -10.97 14.07 -13.34
N PRO A 15 -10.57 13.02 -14.07
CA PRO A 15 -9.89 13.19 -15.35
C PRO A 15 -10.79 13.92 -16.35
N ALA A 16 -10.20 14.54 -17.38
CA ALA A 16 -10.91 15.26 -18.44
C ALA A 16 -11.71 14.34 -19.38
N CYS A 17 -12.58 13.50 -18.82
CA CYS A 17 -13.43 12.55 -19.52
C CYS A 17 -14.85 12.64 -18.97
N ASP A 18 -15.84 12.47 -19.85
CA ASP A 18 -17.27 12.57 -19.52
C ASP A 18 -17.72 11.59 -18.42
N LYS A 19 -16.98 10.49 -18.24
CA LYS A 19 -17.22 9.49 -17.20
C LYS A 19 -15.90 9.07 -16.58
N PRO A 20 -15.77 8.99 -15.24
CA PRO A 20 -14.55 8.57 -14.59
C PRO A 20 -14.15 7.17 -15.07
N LYS A 21 -13.04 7.09 -15.81
CA LYS A 21 -12.46 5.86 -16.34
C LYS A 21 -11.18 5.54 -15.58
N PHE A 22 -11.06 4.32 -15.06
CA PHE A 22 -9.81 3.81 -14.50
C PHE A 22 -9.05 3.07 -15.60
N LEU A 23 -7.81 3.50 -15.86
CA LEU A 23 -6.95 2.86 -16.84
C LEU A 23 -6.24 1.67 -16.21
N GLN A 24 -6.32 0.52 -16.89
CA GLN A 24 -5.55 -0.68 -16.55
C GLN A 24 -4.07 -0.49 -16.94
N PRO A 25 -3.15 -1.28 -16.36
CA PRO A 25 -1.75 -1.29 -16.78
C PRO A 25 -1.63 -1.50 -18.30
N GLY A 26 -0.93 -0.59 -18.98
CA GLY A 26 -0.75 -0.62 -20.43
C GLY A 26 -1.84 0.05 -21.27
N GLU A 27 -2.96 0.49 -20.67
CA GLU A 27 -3.98 1.25 -21.41
C GLU A 27 -3.53 2.68 -21.72
N THR A 28 -3.68 3.06 -22.99
CA THR A 28 -3.48 4.42 -23.48
C THR A 28 -4.81 5.17 -23.59
N GLY A 29 -4.82 6.47 -23.28
CA GLY A 29 -6.01 7.33 -23.40
C GLY A 29 -6.23 8.20 -22.16
N GLU A 30 -7.35 8.92 -22.16
CA GLU A 30 -7.80 9.73 -21.02
C GLU A 30 -8.46 8.85 -19.96
N GLY A 31 -8.04 9.06 -18.72
CA GLY A 31 -8.53 8.32 -17.57
C GLY A 31 -7.53 8.38 -16.41
N TYR A 32 -7.95 7.84 -15.28
CA TYR A 32 -7.20 7.84 -14.05
C TYR A 32 -6.30 6.60 -13.97
N ARG A 33 -4.98 6.81 -13.82
CA ARG A 33 -4.00 5.73 -13.66
C ARG A 33 -3.72 5.48 -12.19
N LEU A 34 -4.18 4.34 -11.69
CA LEU A 34 -3.92 3.90 -10.32
C LEU A 34 -2.42 3.61 -10.10
N ASN A 35 -1.95 3.85 -8.88
CA ASN A 35 -0.62 3.46 -8.40
C ASN A 35 0.57 4.01 -9.22
N THR A 36 0.41 5.17 -9.86
CA THR A 36 1.50 5.84 -10.61
C THR A 36 2.09 7.03 -9.86
N ARG A 37 1.44 7.48 -8.79
CA ARG A 37 1.85 8.62 -7.96
C ARG A 37 2.08 8.15 -6.53
N GLY A 38 3.15 8.65 -5.93
CA GLY A 38 3.51 8.39 -4.54
C GLY A 38 4.29 9.57 -3.97
N MET A 39 4.79 9.41 -2.75
CA MET A 39 5.58 10.44 -2.07
C MET A 39 6.98 9.90 -1.76
N VAL A 40 8.01 10.70 -1.97
CA VAL A 40 9.40 10.36 -1.67
C VAL A 40 9.98 11.34 -0.66
N TRP A 41 10.69 10.81 0.34
CA TRP A 41 11.46 11.62 1.28
C TRP A 41 12.91 11.78 0.80
N CYS A 42 13.28 13.00 0.42
CA CYS A 42 14.66 13.29 0.06
C CYS A 42 15.52 13.45 1.32
N LYS A 43 16.47 12.53 1.57
CA LYS A 43 17.36 12.59 2.75
C LYS A 43 18.30 13.81 2.73
N ALA A 44 18.66 14.29 1.54
CA ALA A 44 19.54 15.44 1.34
C ALA A 44 18.80 16.76 1.55
N CYS A 45 17.67 16.94 0.86
CA CYS A 45 16.89 18.17 0.92
C CYS A 45 15.95 18.25 2.14
N LYS A 46 15.74 17.13 2.85
CA LYS A 46 14.75 16.99 3.93
C LYS A 46 13.33 17.36 3.51
N THR A 47 13.02 17.17 2.22
CA THR A 47 11.72 17.45 1.62
C THR A 47 10.93 16.17 1.39
N PHE A 48 9.61 16.28 1.51
CA PHE A 48 8.66 15.23 1.15
C PHE A 48 7.86 15.71 -0.06
N GLU A 49 8.05 15.05 -1.20
CA GLU A 49 7.51 15.54 -2.48
C GLU A 49 6.81 14.44 -3.26
N ALA A 50 5.85 14.85 -4.09
CA ALA A 50 5.14 13.97 -4.99
C ALA A 50 6.08 13.48 -6.10
N ALA A 51 6.07 12.18 -6.35
CA ALA A 51 6.90 11.53 -7.35
C ALA A 51 6.08 10.53 -8.17
N THR A 52 6.52 10.26 -9.39
CA THR A 52 6.06 9.11 -10.16
C THR A 52 6.71 7.86 -9.59
N ILE A 53 5.91 6.81 -9.39
CA ILE A 53 6.37 5.53 -8.85
C ILE A 53 5.91 4.37 -9.73
N SER A 54 6.69 3.30 -9.68
CA SER A 54 6.39 1.99 -10.26
C SER A 54 5.91 1.09 -9.13
N TRP A 55 4.60 0.86 -9.07
CA TRP A 55 4.01 -0.01 -8.07
C TRP A 55 3.81 -1.43 -8.62
N PRO A 56 4.11 -2.49 -7.84
CA PRO A 56 4.50 -2.50 -6.42
C PRO A 56 6.03 -2.43 -6.17
N GLU A 57 6.84 -2.18 -7.19
CA GLU A 57 8.30 -2.19 -7.09
C GLU A 57 8.85 -1.20 -6.06
N ASP A 58 8.26 0.00 -6.02
CA ASP A 58 8.60 1.14 -5.15
C ASP A 58 7.86 1.13 -3.80
N ALA A 59 7.27 0.00 -3.40
CA ALA A 59 6.64 -0.11 -2.09
C ALA A 59 7.67 0.10 -0.96
N PHE A 60 7.29 0.85 0.09
CA PHE A 60 8.12 1.05 1.30
C PHE A 60 8.58 -0.27 1.90
N TRP A 61 7.69 -1.26 1.91
CA TRP A 61 8.01 -2.61 2.33
C TRP A 61 7.25 -3.62 1.47
N LYS A 62 7.92 -4.71 1.12
CA LYS A 62 7.31 -5.84 0.41
C LYS A 62 7.80 -7.15 0.99
N LEU A 63 6.91 -8.11 1.08
CA LEU A 63 7.22 -9.46 1.52
C LEU A 63 6.42 -10.47 0.70
N ASN A 64 7.13 -11.45 0.16
CA ASN A 64 6.51 -12.63 -0.42
C ASN A 64 6.59 -13.79 0.56
N VAL A 65 5.45 -14.39 0.91
CA VAL A 65 5.38 -15.60 1.72
C VAL A 65 4.51 -16.62 1.01
N LYS A 66 5.11 -17.74 0.60
CA LYS A 66 4.42 -18.84 -0.10
C LYS A 66 3.62 -18.39 -1.33
N GLY A 67 4.15 -17.45 -2.11
CA GLY A 67 3.49 -16.94 -3.32
C GLY A 67 2.41 -15.89 -3.04
N HIS A 68 2.19 -15.52 -1.78
CA HIS A 68 1.35 -14.39 -1.41
C HIS A 68 2.23 -13.16 -1.17
N GLU A 69 1.99 -12.13 -1.96
CA GLU A 69 2.65 -10.84 -1.80
C GLU A 69 1.88 -9.97 -0.81
N LEU A 70 2.64 -9.32 0.08
CA LEU A 70 2.15 -8.31 1.00
C LEU A 70 3.02 -7.07 0.85
N VAL A 71 2.39 -5.94 0.57
CA VAL A 71 3.07 -4.67 0.34
C VAL A 71 2.54 -3.57 1.25
N ALA A 72 3.44 -2.74 1.73
CA ALA A 72 3.12 -1.53 2.47
C ALA A 72 3.58 -0.30 1.68
N ARG A 73 2.68 0.68 1.52
CA ARG A 73 2.96 1.93 0.78
C ARG A 73 3.89 2.88 1.52
N ASN A 74 3.81 2.88 2.85
CA ASN A 74 4.56 3.78 3.72
C ASN A 74 4.68 3.13 5.10
N ARG A 75 5.41 3.80 6.00
CA ARG A 75 5.60 3.34 7.38
C ARG A 75 4.27 3.19 8.13
N GLU A 76 3.38 4.16 8.02
CA GLU A 76 2.08 4.12 8.70
C GLU A 76 1.23 2.92 8.25
N HIS A 77 1.20 2.62 6.94
CA HIS A 77 0.50 1.46 6.41
C HIS A 77 1.14 0.16 6.87
N ALA A 78 2.48 0.10 6.96
CA ALA A 78 3.17 -1.04 7.55
C ALA A 78 2.79 -1.22 9.04
N GLU A 79 2.68 -0.15 9.81
CA GLU A 79 2.22 -0.17 11.20
C GLU A 79 0.75 -0.62 11.31
N GLN A 80 -0.12 -0.14 10.43
CA GLN A 80 -1.52 -0.60 10.34
C GLN A 80 -1.63 -2.09 10.01
N ILE A 81 -0.82 -2.58 9.06
CA ILE A 81 -0.73 -4.01 8.72
C ILE A 81 -0.25 -4.80 9.94
N LEU A 82 0.80 -4.34 10.61
CA LEU A 82 1.36 -5.02 11.79
C LEU A 82 0.32 -5.12 12.90
N GLY A 83 -0.36 -4.02 13.22
CA GLY A 83 -1.44 -4.01 14.21
C GLY A 83 -2.55 -5.01 13.86
N PHE A 84 -3.00 -5.00 12.60
CA PHE A 84 -4.02 -5.95 12.13
C PHE A 84 -3.56 -7.41 12.16
N LEU A 85 -2.27 -7.67 11.91
CA LEU A 85 -1.69 -9.00 12.04
C LEU A 85 -1.55 -9.41 13.50
N GLN A 86 -1.40 -8.50 14.45
CA GLN A 86 -1.28 -8.81 15.87
C GLN A 86 -2.63 -8.89 16.60
N GLU A 87 -3.70 -8.34 16.01
CA GLU A 87 -5.06 -8.43 16.55
C GLU A 87 -5.50 -9.89 16.78
N THR A 88 -5.83 -10.20 18.04
CA THR A 88 -6.38 -11.49 18.44
C THR A 88 -7.84 -11.66 17.98
N GLN A 89 -8.57 -10.55 17.86
CA GLN A 89 -9.96 -10.50 17.42
C GLN A 89 -10.07 -9.44 16.31
N ARG A 90 -10.21 -9.90 15.07
CA ARG A 90 -10.26 -9.01 13.90
C ARG A 90 -11.67 -8.48 13.70
N ALA A 91 -11.80 -7.18 13.45
CA ALA A 91 -13.07 -6.61 13.04
C ALA A 91 -13.59 -7.32 11.78
N PRO A 92 -14.90 -7.63 11.68
CA PRO A 92 -15.47 -8.27 10.49
C PRO A 92 -15.28 -7.42 9.24
N ASN A 93 -15.27 -6.09 9.41
CA ASN A 93 -15.03 -5.13 8.34
C ASN A 93 -13.57 -4.68 8.35
N ARG A 94 -12.79 -5.12 7.36
CA ARG A 94 -11.43 -4.62 7.16
C ARG A 94 -11.47 -3.17 6.71
N LYS A 95 -10.63 -2.33 7.33
CA LYS A 95 -10.33 -1.00 6.79
C LYS A 95 -9.93 -1.15 5.32
N PRO A 96 -10.35 -0.23 4.44
CA PRO A 96 -10.05 -0.31 3.01
C PRO A 96 -8.56 -0.60 2.70
N ALA A 97 -7.63 0.08 3.37
CA ALA A 97 -6.18 -0.18 3.27
C ALA A 97 -5.74 -1.64 3.58
N LEU A 98 -6.49 -2.37 4.41
CA LEU A 98 -6.18 -3.74 4.84
C LEU A 98 -6.91 -4.82 4.02
N ARG A 99 -7.75 -4.42 3.05
CA ARG A 99 -8.54 -5.37 2.24
C ARG A 99 -7.68 -6.23 1.33
N GLY A 100 -6.55 -5.70 0.87
CA GLY A 100 -5.62 -6.41 -0.02
C GLY A 100 -4.85 -7.55 0.64
N ILE A 101 -4.90 -7.69 1.97
CA ILE A 101 -4.12 -8.71 2.69
C ILE A 101 -4.69 -10.11 2.43
N PRO A 102 -3.92 -11.02 1.79
CA PRO A 102 -4.38 -12.38 1.52
C PRO A 102 -4.76 -13.12 2.80
N THR A 103 -5.93 -13.77 2.81
CA THR A 103 -6.42 -14.55 3.96
C THR A 103 -5.48 -15.68 4.35
N ALA A 104 -4.74 -16.25 3.40
CA ALA A 104 -3.72 -17.27 3.66
C ALA A 104 -2.64 -16.78 4.63
N LEU A 105 -2.22 -15.51 4.54
CA LEU A 105 -1.22 -14.90 5.42
C LEU A 105 -1.73 -14.69 6.86
N LEU A 106 -3.05 -14.75 7.06
CA LEU A 106 -3.69 -14.55 8.36
C LEU A 106 -3.80 -15.83 9.21
N THR A 107 -3.29 -16.95 8.71
CA THR A 107 -3.19 -18.20 9.48
C THR A 107 -2.17 -18.05 10.61
N ARG A 108 -2.44 -18.62 11.79
CA ARG A 108 -1.64 -18.40 13.01
C ARG A 108 -0.11 -18.52 12.80
N ARG A 109 0.32 -19.50 12.02
CA ARG A 109 1.75 -19.73 11.71
C ARG A 109 2.34 -18.63 10.82
N LEU A 110 1.65 -18.27 9.74
CA LEU A 110 2.14 -17.26 8.80
C LEU A 110 2.01 -15.85 9.38
N GLN A 111 0.97 -15.60 10.17
CA GLN A 111 0.77 -14.36 10.91
C GLN A 111 2.00 -14.06 11.80
N GLN A 112 2.45 -15.01 12.62
CA GLN A 112 3.65 -14.83 13.44
C GLN A 112 4.89 -14.53 12.61
N GLU A 113 5.09 -15.29 11.53
CA GLU A 113 6.24 -15.10 10.63
C GLU A 113 6.23 -13.71 9.96
N VAL A 114 5.08 -13.30 9.42
CA VAL A 114 4.91 -12.02 8.73
C VAL A 114 5.07 -10.86 9.72
N SER A 115 4.45 -10.94 10.91
CA SER A 115 4.59 -9.92 11.95
C SER A 115 6.05 -9.72 12.36
N SER A 116 6.79 -10.79 12.65
CA SER A 116 8.19 -10.68 13.06
C SER A 116 9.09 -10.09 11.96
N ARG A 117 8.81 -10.38 10.68
CA ARG A 117 9.57 -9.78 9.56
C ARG A 117 9.23 -8.29 9.40
N LEU A 118 7.98 -7.92 9.57
CA LEU A 118 7.51 -6.54 9.47
C LEU A 118 8.04 -5.67 10.61
N GLU A 119 8.05 -6.18 11.84
CA GLU A 119 8.67 -5.52 13.01
C GLU A 119 10.15 -5.20 12.77
N ARG A 120 10.92 -6.17 12.24
CA ARG A 120 12.34 -5.96 11.93
C ARG A 120 12.54 -4.90 10.86
N ALA A 121 11.68 -4.88 9.84
CA ALA A 121 11.75 -3.88 8.78
C ALA A 121 11.46 -2.48 9.34
N LEU A 122 10.43 -2.33 10.17
CA LEU A 122 10.10 -1.07 10.83
C LEU A 122 11.17 -0.58 11.81
N ALA A 123 11.94 -1.48 12.42
CA ALA A 123 13.07 -1.13 13.28
C ALA A 123 14.31 -0.65 12.50
N THR A 124 14.42 -0.99 11.21
CA THR A 124 15.61 -0.71 10.39
C THR A 124 15.39 0.45 9.40
N ALA A 125 14.13 0.75 9.06
CA ALA A 125 13.71 1.81 8.15
C ALA A 125 13.55 3.16 8.86
#